data_AF-A0A1Y3EAZ9-F1
#
_entry.id   AF-A0A1Y3EAZ9-F1
#
_cell.length_a   1.000
_cell.length_b   1.000
_cell.length_c   1.000
_cell.angle_alpha   90.00
_cell.angle_beta   90.00
_cell.angle_gamma   90.00
#
_symmetry.space_group_name_H-M   'P 1'
#
loop_
_entity.id
_entity.type
_entity.pdbx_description
1 polymer ?
#
loop_
_entity_poly.entity_id
_entity_poly.type
_entity_poly.pdbx_seq_one_letter_code
_entity_poly.pdbx_strand_id
1 'polypeptide(L)'
;MSRKYHLSLSSNPMQRTMLTCSVCKKQFTSHANHRDHLNIHNNSRPFICEVCGKQFKNSGSKSNHMRLHDPEKKFVCQICLKSFRWTSSLKAHLDSHAHAILKKEIARHRKRQPAKPICVQTAQSNACVNNH
;
A
#
# COMPACT_ATOMS: atom_id res chain seq x y z
N MET A 1 42.60 39.90 -6.61
CA MET A 1 41.23 40.45 -6.58
C MET A 1 40.32 39.43 -5.92
N SER A 2 40.01 39.69 -4.66
CA SER A 2 39.32 38.81 -3.72
C SER A 2 37.81 38.84 -3.95
N ARG A 3 37.14 37.68 -4.03
CA ARG A 3 35.76 37.53 -3.57
C ARG A 3 35.62 36.23 -2.80
N LYS A 4 35.75 36.38 -1.48
CA LYS A 4 35.53 35.38 -0.45
C LYS A 4 34.04 35.05 -0.43
N TYR A 5 33.65 33.82 -0.70
CA TYR A 5 32.32 33.34 -0.32
C TYR A 5 32.36 33.09 1.18
N HIS A 6 31.79 34.01 1.96
CA HIS A 6 31.56 33.82 3.39
C HIS A 6 30.38 32.85 3.53
N LEU A 7 30.65 31.54 3.62
CA LEU A 7 29.65 30.57 4.11
C LEU A 7 29.67 30.64 5.64
N SER A 8 28.84 31.51 6.20
CA SER A 8 28.49 31.47 7.63
C SER A 8 27.65 30.21 7.90
N LEU A 9 28.33 29.11 8.22
CA LEU A 9 27.72 27.91 8.79
C LEU A 9 27.23 28.24 10.21
N SER A 10 26.03 28.82 10.31
CA SER A 10 25.23 28.77 11.53
C SER A 10 24.41 27.49 11.50
N SER A 11 24.99 26.42 12.02
CA SER A 11 24.34 25.13 12.22
C SER A 11 23.36 25.23 13.40
N ASN A 12 22.07 25.43 13.09
CA ASN A 12 20.97 25.28 14.05
C ASN A 12 20.24 23.94 13.80
N PRO A 13 20.37 22.93 14.67
CA PRO A 13 19.99 21.54 14.39
C PRO A 13 18.47 21.24 14.47
N MET A 14 17.60 22.25 14.38
CA MET A 14 16.15 22.12 14.57
C MET A 14 15.28 22.58 13.39
N GLN A 15 15.85 22.89 12.22
CA GLN A 15 15.06 23.20 11.02
C GLN A 15 15.02 22.00 10.07
N ARG A 16 13.85 21.37 9.93
CA ARG A 16 13.55 20.49 8.80
C ARG A 16 13.48 21.34 7.54
N THR A 17 14.62 21.55 6.88
CA THR A 17 14.67 22.27 5.61
C THR A 17 13.99 21.44 4.52
N MET A 18 12.77 21.85 4.16
CA MET A 18 12.03 21.26 3.04
C MET A 18 12.63 21.75 1.72
N LEU A 19 12.87 20.81 0.81
CA LEU A 19 13.35 21.09 -0.54
C LEU A 19 12.16 21.23 -1.48
N THR A 20 12.02 22.41 -2.09
CA THR A 20 10.89 22.71 -2.97
C THR A 20 11.29 22.51 -4.42
N CYS A 21 10.45 21.82 -5.21
CA CYS A 21 10.61 21.73 -6.66
C CYS A 21 10.35 23.09 -7.31
N SER A 22 11.29 23.60 -8.10
CA SER A 22 11.14 24.89 -8.78
C SER A 22 9.98 24.90 -9.79
N VAL A 23 9.71 23.75 -10.42
CA VAL A 23 8.72 23.58 -11.49
C VAL A 23 7.30 23.37 -10.95
N CYS A 24 7.09 22.39 -10.06
CA CYS A 24 5.75 22.03 -9.57
C CYS A 24 5.48 22.40 -8.10
N LYS A 25 6.42 23.08 -7.44
CA LYS A 25 6.34 23.54 -6.04
C LYS A 25 6.09 22.44 -4.99
N LYS A 26 6.19 21.15 -5.37
CA LYS A 26 6.17 20.03 -4.42
C LYS A 26 7.35 20.12 -3.44
N GLN A 27 7.09 19.81 -2.18
CA GLN A 27 8.08 19.82 -1.11
C GLN A 27 8.54 18.41 -0.76
N PHE A 28 9.81 18.29 -0.41
CA PHE A 28 10.46 17.03 -0.09
C PHE A 28 11.29 17.19 1.18
N THR A 29 11.22 16.21 2.05
CA THR A 29 12.04 16.14 3.28
C THR A 29 13.44 15.59 3.03
N SER A 30 13.67 15.00 1.85
CA SER A 30 14.92 14.32 1.50
C SER A 30 15.46 14.87 0.18
N HIS A 31 16.76 15.20 0.18
CA HIS A 31 17.49 15.65 -1.00
C HIS A 31 17.53 14.59 -2.11
N ALA A 32 17.68 13.31 -1.75
CA ALA A 32 17.64 12.23 -2.72
C ALA A 32 16.28 12.16 -3.44
N ASN A 33 15.18 12.28 -2.69
CA ASN A 33 13.83 12.22 -3.24
C ASN A 33 13.53 13.43 -4.12
N HIS A 34 13.98 14.64 -3.73
CA HIS A 34 13.84 15.84 -4.56
C HIS A 34 14.61 15.71 -5.87
N ARG A 35 15.86 15.24 -5.82
CA ARG A 35 16.68 15.00 -7.02
C ARG A 35 16.04 13.97 -7.95
N ASP A 36 15.59 12.84 -7.41
CA ASP A 36 14.92 11.80 -8.18
C ASP A 36 13.59 12.29 -8.77
N HIS A 37 12.89 13.20 -8.09
CA HIS A 37 11.70 13.85 -8.60
C HIS A 37 11.99 14.75 -9.81
N LEU A 38 13.12 15.46 -9.84
CA LEU A 38 13.49 16.31 -10.99
C LEU A 38 13.64 15.50 -12.29
N ASN A 39 13.95 14.20 -12.21
CA ASN A 39 13.97 13.31 -13.37
C ASN A 39 12.61 13.20 -14.07
N ILE A 40 11.49 13.48 -13.37
CA ILE A 40 10.16 13.55 -13.98
C ILE A 40 10.05 14.73 -14.94
N HIS A 41 10.60 15.89 -14.56
CA HIS A 41 10.52 17.10 -15.38
C HIS A 41 11.47 17.05 -16.57
N ASN A 42 12.67 16.50 -16.37
CA ASN A 42 13.67 16.40 -17.43
C ASN A 42 13.45 15.18 -18.34
N ASN A 43 12.39 14.40 -18.12
CA ASN A 43 12.17 13.08 -18.72
C ASN A 43 13.39 12.14 -18.63
N SER A 44 14.26 12.36 -17.65
CA SER A 44 15.47 11.59 -17.45
C SER A 44 15.14 10.24 -16.81
N ARG A 45 15.76 9.17 -17.31
CA ARG A 45 15.62 7.82 -16.77
C ARG A 45 16.99 7.14 -16.66
N PRO A 46 17.84 7.62 -15.74
CA PRO A 46 19.24 7.21 -15.69
C PRO A 46 19.43 5.75 -15.24
N PHE A 47 18.39 5.10 -14.71
CA PHE A 47 18.48 3.74 -14.19
C PHE A 47 17.95 2.74 -15.21
N ILE A 48 18.84 1.96 -15.83
CA ILE A 48 18.51 1.00 -16.88
C ILE A 48 18.55 -0.42 -16.32
N CYS A 49 17.53 -1.23 -16.61
CA CYS A 49 17.54 -2.67 -16.37
C CYS A 49 18.48 -3.34 -17.38
N GLU A 50 19.52 -4.02 -16.90
CA GLU A 50 20.49 -4.70 -17.78
C GLU A 50 19.93 -5.97 -18.43
N VAL A 51 18.83 -6.52 -17.89
CA VAL A 51 18.22 -7.75 -18.42
C VAL A 51 17.27 -7.47 -19.59
N CYS A 52 16.49 -6.39 -19.55
CA CYS A 52 15.50 -6.08 -20.59
C CYS A 52 15.60 -4.66 -21.18
N GLY A 53 16.61 -3.88 -20.79
CA GLY A 53 16.82 -2.50 -21.28
C GLY A 53 15.83 -1.46 -20.76
N LYS A 54 14.86 -1.84 -19.91
CA LYS A 54 13.82 -0.93 -19.43
C LYS A 54 14.39 0.17 -18.52
N GLN A 55 13.96 1.42 -18.72
CA GLN A 55 14.52 2.58 -18.03
C GLN A 55 13.59 3.16 -16.94
N PHE A 56 14.18 3.58 -15.82
CA PHE A 56 13.53 4.05 -14.61
C PHE A 56 14.04 5.42 -14.15
N LYS A 57 13.16 6.18 -13.48
CA LYS A 57 13.45 7.54 -12.97
C LYS A 57 14.24 7.54 -11.66
N ASN A 58 14.21 6.45 -10.90
CA ASN A 58 14.96 6.30 -9.66
C ASN A 58 15.46 4.86 -9.47
N SER A 59 16.48 4.69 -8.61
CA SER A 59 17.11 3.40 -8.33
C SER A 59 16.15 2.41 -7.68
N GLY A 60 15.31 2.86 -6.74
CA GLY A 60 14.34 2.02 -6.06
C GLY A 60 13.35 1.36 -7.02
N SER A 61 12.91 2.08 -8.05
CA SER A 61 12.02 1.53 -9.10
C SER A 61 12.74 0.49 -9.96
N LYS A 62 14.00 0.72 -10.34
CA LYS A 62 14.84 -0.30 -11.03
C LYS A 62 14.97 -1.53 -10.14
N SER A 63 15.35 -1.38 -8.88
CA SER A 63 15.53 -2.49 -7.93
C SER A 63 14.24 -3.29 -7.72
N ASN A 64 13.09 -2.63 -7.59
CA ASN A 64 11.80 -3.31 -7.50
C ASN A 64 11.43 -4.02 -8.80
N HIS A 65 11.75 -3.44 -9.95
CA HIS A 65 11.55 -4.07 -11.24
C HIS A 65 12.46 -5.30 -11.45
N MET A 66 13.70 -5.26 -10.99
CA MET A 66 14.60 -6.42 -11.03
C MET A 66 14.00 -7.64 -10.33
N ARG A 67 13.07 -7.42 -9.39
CA ARG A 67 12.33 -8.51 -8.78
C ARG A 67 11.46 -9.28 -9.78
N LEU A 68 11.11 -8.74 -10.93
CA LEU A 68 10.36 -9.49 -11.94
C LEU A 68 11.24 -10.49 -12.70
N HIS A 69 12.55 -10.25 -12.74
CA HIS A 69 13.50 -11.16 -13.39
C HIS A 69 13.95 -12.31 -12.50
N ASP A 70 13.81 -12.17 -11.18
CA ASP A 70 14.03 -13.26 -10.23
C ASP A 70 12.69 -13.95 -9.90
N PRO A 71 12.49 -15.22 -10.29
CA PRO A 71 11.24 -15.95 -10.13
C PRO A 71 10.96 -16.38 -8.68
N GLU A 72 11.87 -16.18 -7.73
CA GLU A 72 11.65 -16.58 -6.35
C GLU A 72 10.53 -15.74 -5.69
N LYS A 73 9.39 -16.37 -5.42
CA LYS A 73 8.32 -15.78 -4.62
C LYS A 73 8.65 -15.97 -3.14
N LYS A 74 9.22 -14.95 -2.51
CA LYS A 74 9.79 -15.02 -1.16
C LYS A 74 8.75 -14.99 -0.04
N PHE A 75 7.53 -14.53 -0.30
CA PHE A 75 6.52 -14.30 0.74
C PHE A 75 5.43 -15.34 0.68
N VAL A 76 5.40 -16.27 1.62
CA VAL A 76 4.46 -17.40 1.65
C VAL A 76 3.33 -17.15 2.64
N CYS A 77 2.09 -17.39 2.20
CA CYS A 77 0.92 -17.41 3.08
C CYS A 77 0.92 -18.68 3.92
N GLN A 78 0.91 -18.56 5.24
CA GLN A 78 0.91 -19.73 6.13
C GLN A 78 -0.46 -20.42 6.24
N ILE A 79 -1.53 -19.81 5.72
CA ILE A 79 -2.88 -20.39 5.74
C ILE A 79 -3.12 -21.32 4.54
N CYS A 80 -2.64 -20.94 3.34
CA CYS A 80 -2.88 -21.71 2.11
C CYS A 80 -1.62 -22.01 1.28
N LEU A 81 -0.44 -21.69 1.81
CA LEU A 81 0.88 -21.91 1.20
C LEU A 81 1.10 -21.22 -0.16
N LYS A 82 0.20 -20.34 -0.59
CA LYS A 82 0.42 -19.50 -1.78
C LYS A 82 1.57 -18.54 -1.56
N SER A 83 2.45 -18.45 -2.54
CA SER A 83 3.61 -17.56 -2.53
C SER A 83 3.36 -16.28 -3.34
N PHE A 84 3.96 -15.19 -2.88
CA PHE A 84 3.82 -13.83 -3.41
C PHE A 84 5.18 -13.19 -3.59
N ARG A 85 5.27 -12.27 -4.55
CA ARG A 85 6.52 -11.53 -4.85
C ARG A 85 6.72 -10.30 -3.96
N TRP A 86 5.63 -9.71 -3.47
CA TRP A 86 5.66 -8.52 -2.62
C TRP A 86 4.90 -8.73 -1.31
N THR A 87 5.36 -8.08 -0.25
CA THR A 87 4.73 -8.10 1.08
C THR A 87 3.32 -7.50 1.05
N SER A 88 3.11 -6.44 0.27
CA SER A 88 1.79 -5.81 0.11
C SER A 88 0.78 -6.78 -0.51
N SER A 89 1.19 -7.57 -1.50
CA SER A 89 0.34 -8.60 -2.11
C SER A 89 -0.01 -9.71 -1.13
N LEU A 90 0.96 -10.18 -0.32
CA LEU A 90 0.69 -11.13 0.75
C LEU A 90 -0.30 -10.53 1.77
N LYS A 91 -0.10 -9.28 2.19
CA LYS A 91 -0.98 -8.61 3.15
C LYS A 91 -2.43 -8.53 2.65
N ALA A 92 -2.63 -8.02 1.44
CA ALA A 92 -3.96 -7.96 0.82
C ALA A 92 -4.60 -9.35 0.69
N HIS A 93 -3.79 -10.38 0.41
CA HIS A 93 -4.26 -11.76 0.39
C HIS A 93 -4.66 -12.28 1.79
N LEU A 94 -3.90 -11.96 2.85
CA LEU A 94 -4.26 -12.32 4.22
C LEU A 94 -5.57 -11.66 4.66
N ASP A 95 -5.82 -10.42 4.24
CA ASP A 95 -7.11 -9.74 4.49
C ASP A 95 -8.28 -10.51 3.85
N SER A 96 -8.07 -11.13 2.69
CA SER A 96 -9.08 -11.98 2.05
C SER A 96 -9.39 -13.25 2.87
N HIS A 97 -8.38 -13.82 3.54
CA HIS A 97 -8.58 -14.94 4.46
C HIS A 97 -9.40 -14.50 5.67
N ALA A 98 -9.07 -13.36 6.28
CA ALA A 98 -9.82 -12.82 7.42
C ALA A 98 -11.30 -12.61 7.06
N HIS A 99 -11.57 -12.02 5.89
CA HIS A 99 -12.93 -11.83 5.40
C HIS A 99 -13.68 -13.15 5.18
N ALA A 100 -13.01 -14.13 4.56
CA ALA A 100 -13.61 -15.44 4.31
C ALA A 100 -13.93 -16.19 5.62
N ILE A 101 -13.05 -16.11 6.61
CA ILE A 101 -13.25 -16.70 7.95
C ILE A 101 -14.44 -16.01 8.63
N LEU A 102 -14.49 -14.68 8.63
CA LEU A 102 -15.59 -13.92 9.24
C LEU A 102 -16.94 -14.23 8.58
N LYS A 103 -16.99 -14.31 7.25
CA LYS A 103 -18.20 -14.72 6.52
C LYS A 103 -18.69 -16.10 6.90
N LYS A 104 -17.77 -17.07 7.04
CA LYS A 104 -18.10 -18.42 7.49
C LYS A 104 -18.65 -18.40 8.91
N GLU A 105 -18.07 -17.58 9.80
CA GLU A 105 -18.54 -17.45 11.18
C GLU A 105 -19.96 -16.87 11.26
N ILE A 106 -20.22 -15.78 10.53
CA ILE A 106 -21.55 -15.17 10.45
C ILE A 106 -22.57 -16.17 9.90
N ALA A 107 -22.22 -16.91 8.85
CA ALA A 107 -23.10 -17.93 8.28
C ALA A 107 -23.40 -19.06 9.29
N ARG A 108 -22.40 -19.49 10.09
CA ARG A 108 -22.59 -20.47 11.17
C ARG A 108 -23.52 -19.94 12.25
N HIS A 109 -23.35 -18.69 12.69
CA HIS A 109 -24.23 -18.06 13.68
C HIS A 109 -25.67 -17.92 13.19
N ARG A 110 -25.90 -17.49 11.94
CA ARG A 110 -27.26 -17.39 11.36
C ARG A 110 -27.96 -18.74 11.28
N LYS A 111 -27.24 -19.83 10.99
CA LYS A 111 -27.80 -21.20 11.01
C LYS A 111 -28.18 -21.66 12.42
N ARG A 112 -27.43 -21.22 13.44
CA ARG A 112 -27.68 -21.60 14.86
C ARG A 112 -28.75 -20.74 15.54
N GLN A 113 -28.99 -19.52 15.06
CA GLN A 113 -30.05 -18.63 15.53
C GLN A 113 -31.07 -18.40 14.41
N PRO A 114 -31.92 -19.39 14.08
CA PRO A 114 -33.03 -19.15 13.17
C PRO A 114 -33.90 -18.01 13.72
N ALA A 115 -34.37 -17.13 12.83
CA ALA A 115 -35.26 -16.05 13.22
C ALA A 115 -36.44 -16.64 14.00
N LYS A 116 -36.58 -16.23 15.27
CA LYS A 116 -37.73 -16.65 16.08
C LYS A 116 -38.99 -16.08 15.42
N PRO A 117 -40.04 -16.87 15.19
CA PRO A 117 -41.27 -16.36 14.62
C PRO A 117 -41.82 -15.26 15.52
N ILE A 118 -42.29 -14.18 14.91
CA ILE A 118 -43.00 -13.14 15.63
C ILE A 118 -44.45 -13.61 15.70
N CYS A 119 -44.89 -14.01 16.89
CA CYS A 119 -46.30 -14.31 17.12
C CYS A 119 -47.01 -13.01 17.48
N VAL A 120 -47.96 -12.61 16.64
CA VAL A 120 -48.82 -11.45 16.89
C VAL A 120 -50.17 -12.00 17.36
N GLN A 121 -50.56 -11.66 18.58
CA GLN A 121 -51.88 -12.00 19.09
C GLN A 121 -52.86 -10.92 18.64
N THR A 122 -53.80 -11.28 17.75
CA THR A 122 -54.97 -10.45 17.46
C THR A 122 -56.19 -11.07 18.11
N ALA A 123 -57.22 -10.28 18.41
CA ALA A 123 -58.38 -10.66 19.22
C ALA A 123 -59.20 -11.86 18.69
N GLN A 124 -58.88 -12.39 17.51
CA GLN A 124 -59.64 -13.43 16.82
C GLN A 124 -58.80 -14.65 16.37
N SER A 125 -57.46 -14.64 16.46
CA SER A 125 -56.62 -15.85 16.29
C SER A 125 -55.14 -15.61 16.64
N ASN A 126 -54.41 -16.67 17.01
CA ASN A 126 -52.94 -16.66 17.13
C ASN A 126 -52.32 -17.04 15.79
N ALA A 127 -51.73 -16.09 15.07
CA ALA A 127 -50.97 -16.35 13.85
C ALA A 127 -49.48 -16.04 14.11
N CYS A 128 -48.61 -17.03 13.92
CA CYS A 128 -47.17 -16.83 13.96
C CYS A 128 -46.66 -16.71 12.52
N VAL A 129 -46.07 -15.56 12.19
CA VAL A 129 -45.54 -15.30 10.85
C VAL A 129 -44.02 -15.46 10.89
N ASN A 130 -43.48 -16.26 9.97
CA ASN A 130 -42.04 -16.36 9.79
C ASN A 130 -41.55 -15.07 9.10
N ASN A 131 -40.58 -14.41 9.70
CA ASN A 131 -39.96 -13.22 9.11
C ASN A 131 -39.07 -13.68 7.94
N HIS A 132 -39.40 -13.27 6.72
CA HIS A 132 -38.76 -13.74 5.49
C HIS A 132 -37.59 -12.84 5.06
#